data_AF-A0A916GX70-F1
#
_entry.id   AF-A0A916GX70-F1
#
_cell.length_a   1.000
_cell.length_b   1.000
_cell.length_c   1.000
_cell.angle_alpha   90.00
_cell.angle_beta   90.00
_cell.angle_gamma   90.00
#
_symmetry.space_group_name_H-M   'P 1'
#
loop_
_entity.id
_entity.type
_entity.pdbx_description
1 polymer ?
#
loop_
_entity_poly.entity_id
_entity_poly.type
_entity_poly.pdbx_seq_one_letter_code
_entity_poly.pdbx_strand_id
1 'polypeptide(L)'
;MSSLRSLVTGGAGFVGSHLVDRLLADGHSVVVADNFYTGTRANLAHVADRITLVEQDVGKPWPDLGRFDRIYNLACPASPPHYQRDPIFTTLTCVNGALHALELARACGARMLQASTSEVYGDPRVHPQPESYRGFVNPVGPRACYDEGKRVAETLCADYRRRHGADARIARI
;
A
#
# COMPACT_ATOMS: atom_id res chain seq x y z
N MET A 1 -21.44 -12.34 14.02
CA MET A 1 -19.99 -12.02 13.92
C MET A 1 -19.86 -10.51 13.93
N SER A 2 -18.92 -9.92 14.68
CA SER A 2 -18.72 -8.46 14.59
C SER A 2 -18.22 -8.10 13.20
N SER A 3 -18.71 -6.99 12.65
CA SER A 3 -18.22 -6.44 11.38
C SER A 3 -16.73 -6.10 11.52
N LEU A 4 -15.91 -6.53 10.54
CA LEU A 4 -14.48 -6.20 10.49
C LEU A 4 -14.28 -4.74 10.11
N ARG A 5 -13.31 -4.06 10.72
CA ARG A 5 -12.90 -2.70 10.37
C ARG A 5 -11.63 -2.72 9.52
N SER A 6 -11.68 -2.12 8.33
CA SER A 6 -10.60 -2.14 7.34
C SER A 6 -10.10 -0.76 6.98
N LEU A 7 -8.78 -0.60 6.93
CA LEU A 7 -8.11 0.57 6.36
C LEU A 7 -7.65 0.26 4.94
N VAL A 8 -7.94 1.14 3.99
CA VAL A 8 -7.41 1.09 2.63
C VAL A 8 -6.64 2.38 2.35
N THR A 9 -5.31 2.31 2.29
CA THR A 9 -4.49 3.44 1.84
C THR A 9 -4.48 3.47 0.31
N GLY A 10 -4.57 4.65 -0.31
CA GLY A 10 -4.69 4.74 -1.77
C GLY A 10 -6.06 4.30 -2.27
N GLY A 11 -7.08 4.31 -1.40
CA GLY A 11 -8.42 3.81 -1.70
C GLY A 11 -9.19 4.67 -2.71
N ALA A 12 -8.75 5.89 -3.02
CA ALA A 12 -9.32 6.71 -4.08
C ALA A 12 -8.61 6.51 -5.43
N GLY A 13 -7.60 5.64 -5.51
CA GLY A 13 -6.95 5.20 -6.73
C GLY A 13 -7.73 4.08 -7.44
N PHE A 14 -7.23 3.64 -8.61
CA PHE A 14 -7.90 2.66 -9.46
C PHE A 14 -8.21 1.33 -8.75
N VAL A 15 -7.19 0.58 -8.32
CA VAL A 15 -7.41 -0.71 -7.63
C VAL A 15 -8.04 -0.50 -6.25
N GLY A 16 -7.67 0.59 -5.57
CA GLY A 16 -8.14 0.91 -4.22
C GLY A 16 -9.65 1.07 -4.13
N SER A 17 -10.28 1.79 -5.07
CA SER A 17 -11.73 2.04 -5.01
C SER A 17 -12.54 0.76 -5.25
N HIS A 18 -12.07 -0.10 -6.15
CA HIS A 18 -12.69 -1.41 -6.35
C HIS A 18 -12.53 -2.33 -5.14
N LEU A 19 -11.40 -2.26 -4.43
CA LEU A 19 -11.22 -2.98 -3.16
C LEU A 19 -12.18 -2.45 -2.09
N VAL A 20 -12.39 -1.13 -2.02
CA VAL A 20 -13.37 -0.51 -1.10
C VAL A 20 -14.78 -1.06 -1.37
N ASP A 21 -15.23 -1.07 -2.63
CA ASP A 21 -16.53 -1.63 -3.01
C ASP A 21 -16.68 -3.08 -2.56
N ARG A 22 -15.64 -3.90 -2.78
CA ARG A 22 -15.64 -5.30 -2.38
C ARG A 22 -15.72 -5.48 -0.86
N LEU A 23 -14.94 -4.71 -0.09
CA LEU A 23 -14.94 -4.79 1.37
C LEU A 23 -16.29 -4.36 1.97
N LEU A 24 -16.92 -3.31 1.41
CA LEU A 24 -18.26 -2.88 1.81
C LEU A 24 -19.30 -3.96 1.51
N ALA A 25 -19.22 -4.61 0.35
CA ALA A 25 -20.10 -5.72 -0.01
C ALA A 25 -19.95 -6.93 0.94
N ASP A 26 -18.73 -7.14 1.47
CA ASP A 26 -18.45 -8.17 2.49
C ASP A 26 -18.84 -7.72 3.92
N GLY A 27 -19.45 -6.54 4.08
CA GLY A 27 -19.97 -6.05 5.35
C GLY A 27 -18.92 -5.43 6.27
N HIS A 28 -17.77 -5.02 5.74
CA HIS A 28 -16.73 -4.33 6.51
C HIS A 28 -17.11 -2.87 6.75
N SER A 29 -16.69 -2.32 7.90
CA SER A 29 -16.58 -0.88 8.08
C SER A 29 -15.25 -0.41 7.45
N VAL A 30 -15.31 0.48 6.47
CA VAL A 30 -14.14 0.86 5.67
C VAL A 30 -13.72 2.31 5.94
N VAL A 31 -12.43 2.48 6.24
CA VAL A 31 -11.74 3.77 6.29
C VAL A 31 -10.81 3.84 5.08
N VAL A 32 -10.88 4.94 4.33
CA VAL A 32 -9.99 5.23 3.22
C VAL A 32 -9.03 6.34 3.62
N ALA A 33 -7.74 6.14 3.40
CA ALA A 33 -6.71 7.16 3.54
C ALA A 33 -6.10 7.47 2.16
N ASP A 34 -6.25 8.69 1.67
CA ASP A 34 -5.74 9.09 0.36
C ASP A 34 -5.40 10.58 0.35
N ASN A 35 -4.36 11.01 -0.36
CA ASN A 35 -4.00 12.42 -0.51
C ASN A 35 -4.38 13.00 -1.88
N PHE A 36 -5.06 12.21 -2.72
CA PHE A 36 -5.47 12.58 -4.07
C PHE A 36 -4.32 13.01 -5.00
N TYR A 37 -3.09 12.54 -4.74
CA TYR A 37 -1.94 12.83 -5.60
C TYR A 37 -2.11 12.26 -7.01
N THR A 38 -2.71 11.06 -7.11
CA THR A 38 -3.18 10.44 -8.36
C THR A 38 -4.60 9.87 -8.28
N GLY A 39 -5.14 9.68 -7.07
CA GLY A 39 -6.53 9.28 -6.87
C GLY A 39 -7.51 10.44 -7.09
N THR A 40 -8.81 10.12 -7.14
CA THR A 40 -9.87 11.14 -7.27
C THR A 40 -11.07 10.80 -6.40
N ARG A 41 -11.68 11.83 -5.79
CA ARG A 41 -12.92 11.69 -5.01
C ARG A 41 -14.07 11.09 -5.82
N ALA A 42 -14.07 11.28 -7.14
CA ALA A 42 -15.06 10.71 -8.04
C ALA A 42 -15.13 9.18 -7.96
N ASN A 43 -14.00 8.51 -7.70
CA ASN A 43 -13.93 7.04 -7.58
C ASN A 43 -14.65 6.50 -6.34
N LEU A 44 -15.01 7.35 -5.38
CA LEU A 44 -15.67 6.98 -4.12
C LEU A 44 -17.04 7.62 -3.95
N ALA A 45 -17.49 8.43 -4.92
CA ALA A 45 -18.69 9.25 -4.78
C ALA A 45 -19.96 8.40 -4.52
N HIS A 46 -20.05 7.20 -5.09
CA HIS A 46 -21.16 6.26 -4.93
C HIS A 46 -21.19 5.51 -3.59
N VAL A 47 -20.14 5.64 -2.77
CA VAL A 47 -20.03 5.02 -1.45
C VAL A 47 -19.67 6.01 -0.34
N ALA A 48 -19.71 7.31 -0.63
CA ALA A 48 -19.19 8.35 0.27
C ALA A 48 -19.87 8.37 1.65
N ASP A 49 -21.15 7.99 1.73
CA ASP A 49 -21.96 7.87 2.96
C ASP A 49 -21.70 6.57 3.75
N ARG A 50 -20.99 5.61 3.15
CA ARG A 50 -20.70 4.29 3.72
C ARG A 50 -19.25 4.11 4.16
N ILE A 51 -18.39 5.09 3.90
CA ILE A 51 -16.98 5.07 4.27
C ILE A 51 -16.61 6.23 5.18
N THR A 52 -15.52 6.09 5.93
CA THR A 52 -14.81 7.24 6.48
C THR A 52 -13.65 7.59 5.56
N LEU A 53 -13.68 8.79 4.98
CA LEU A 53 -12.59 9.28 4.12
C LEU A 53 -11.68 10.22 4.91
N VAL A 54 -10.40 9.88 4.96
CA VAL A 54 -9.35 10.68 5.61
C VAL A 54 -8.39 11.17 4.52
N GLU A 55 -8.28 12.49 4.37
CA GLU A 55 -7.27 13.06 3.47
C GLU A 55 -5.90 12.99 4.15
N GLN A 56 -5.04 12.09 3.69
CA GLN A 56 -3.77 11.78 4.35
C GLN A 56 -2.68 11.38 3.36
N ASP A 57 -1.53 12.04 3.46
CA ASP A 57 -0.29 11.56 2.85
C ASP A 57 0.34 10.48 3.75
N VAL A 58 0.36 9.24 3.26
CA VAL A 58 0.88 8.11 4.03
C VAL A 58 2.38 8.21 4.35
N GLY A 59 3.14 9.01 3.58
CA GLY A 59 4.56 9.25 3.80
C GLY A 59 4.86 10.19 4.98
N LYS A 60 3.82 10.87 5.50
CA LYS A 60 3.87 11.74 6.70
C LYS A 60 3.34 10.98 7.92
N PRO A 61 3.60 11.45 9.15
CA PRO A 61 2.99 10.87 10.36
C PRO A 61 1.47 10.78 10.24
N TRP A 62 0.89 9.64 10.66
CA TRP A 62 -0.56 9.42 10.60
C TRP A 62 -1.24 10.00 11.84
N PRO A 63 -2.45 10.58 11.71
CA PRO A 63 -3.28 10.90 12.85
C PRO A 63 -3.76 9.61 13.54
N ASP A 64 -4.46 9.74 14.67
CA ASP A 64 -5.15 8.60 15.25
C ASP A 64 -6.32 8.17 14.35
N LEU A 65 -6.15 7.05 13.65
CA LEU A 65 -7.16 6.44 12.78
C LEU A 65 -8.03 5.40 13.54
N GLY A 66 -7.74 5.15 14.81
CA GLY A 66 -8.33 4.11 15.64
C GLY A 66 -7.80 2.71 15.33
N ARG A 67 -8.55 1.68 15.76
CA ARG A 67 -8.14 0.27 15.63
C ARG A 67 -8.70 -0.38 14.37
N PHE A 68 -7.95 -1.32 13.79
CA PHE A 68 -8.33 -2.04 12.56
C PHE A 68 -8.10 -3.54 12.69
N ASP A 69 -8.89 -4.32 11.96
CA ASP A 69 -8.68 -5.78 11.81
C ASP A 69 -7.88 -6.11 10.54
N ARG A 70 -8.03 -5.27 9.51
CA ARG A 70 -7.37 -5.40 8.21
C ARG A 70 -6.81 -4.07 7.74
N ILE A 71 -5.60 -4.10 7.18
CA ILE A 71 -4.96 -2.94 6.56
C ILE A 71 -4.51 -3.35 5.16
N TYR A 72 -4.94 -2.61 4.15
CA TYR A 72 -4.54 -2.78 2.76
C TYR A 72 -3.74 -1.56 2.33
N ASN A 73 -2.43 -1.73 2.17
CA ASN A 73 -1.53 -0.64 1.82
C ASN A 73 -1.30 -0.59 0.30
N LEU A 74 -2.07 0.25 -0.39
CA LEU A 74 -2.01 0.43 -1.84
C LEU A 74 -1.48 1.81 -2.26
N ALA A 75 -1.36 2.77 -1.33
CA ALA A 75 -0.92 4.13 -1.62
C ALA A 75 0.51 4.16 -2.21
N CYS A 76 0.62 4.46 -3.50
CA CYS A 76 1.85 4.78 -4.22
C CYS A 76 1.49 5.22 -5.65
N PRO A 77 2.11 6.26 -6.23
CA PRO A 77 1.98 6.54 -7.66
C PRO A 77 2.49 5.34 -8.48
N ALA A 78 1.67 4.79 -9.38
CA ALA A 78 1.96 3.49 -10.00
C ALA A 78 2.51 3.56 -11.43
N SER A 79 2.21 4.60 -12.21
CA SER A 79 2.68 4.72 -13.60
C SER A 79 3.98 5.53 -13.71
N PRO A 80 4.88 5.21 -14.67
CA PRO A 80 6.17 5.89 -14.81
C PRO A 80 6.12 7.42 -14.81
N PRO A 81 5.23 8.07 -15.59
CA PRO A 81 5.14 9.53 -15.56
C PRO A 81 4.77 10.10 -14.19
N HIS A 82 3.98 9.37 -13.38
CA HIS A 82 3.51 9.84 -12.08
C HIS A 82 4.54 9.65 -10.98
N TYR A 83 5.21 8.50 -10.91
CA TYR A 83 6.21 8.27 -9.87
C TYR A 83 7.54 8.98 -10.15
N GLN A 84 7.81 9.34 -11.42
CA GLN A 84 8.96 10.15 -11.81
C GLN A 84 8.72 11.66 -11.66
N ARG A 85 7.46 12.10 -11.52
CA ARG A 85 7.12 13.51 -11.31
C ARG A 85 7.80 14.10 -10.07
N ASP A 86 7.81 13.32 -8.99
CA ASP A 86 8.56 13.62 -7.77
C ASP A 86 9.13 12.31 -7.21
N PRO A 87 10.38 11.97 -7.54
CA PRO A 87 10.99 10.69 -7.15
C PRO A 87 11.29 10.62 -5.65
N ILE A 88 11.57 11.77 -5.00
CA ILE A 88 11.80 11.82 -3.55
C ILE A 88 10.48 11.53 -2.83
N PHE A 89 9.40 12.20 -3.23
CA PHE A 89 8.06 11.92 -2.73
C PHE A 89 7.70 10.44 -2.90
N THR A 90 7.86 9.88 -4.10
CA THR A 90 7.56 8.46 -4.37
C THR A 90 8.31 7.52 -3.42
N THR A 91 9.61 7.75 -3.23
CA THR A 91 10.45 6.92 -2.37
C THR A 91 9.92 6.96 -0.93
N LEU A 92 9.65 8.17 -0.41
CA LEU A 92 9.13 8.36 0.94
C LEU A 92 7.71 7.77 1.10
N THR A 93 6.84 7.90 0.09
CA THR A 93 5.52 7.27 0.09
C THR A 93 5.64 5.75 0.20
N CYS A 94 6.55 5.12 -0.56
CA CYS A 94 6.75 3.67 -0.50
C CYS A 94 7.26 3.22 0.87
N VAL A 95 8.32 3.87 1.37
CA VAL A 95 9.04 3.42 2.57
C VAL A 95 8.29 3.81 3.83
N ASN A 96 8.00 5.10 4.02
CA ASN A 96 7.33 5.56 5.24
C ASN A 96 5.87 5.11 5.27
N GLY A 97 5.19 5.07 4.12
CA GLY A 97 3.81 4.56 4.04
C GLY A 97 3.72 3.10 4.47
N ALA A 98 4.65 2.25 4.03
CA ALA A 98 4.72 0.86 4.49
C ALA A 98 5.08 0.77 5.99
N LEU A 99 6.04 1.57 6.46
CA LEU A 99 6.44 1.60 7.87
C LEU A 99 5.26 1.97 8.79
N HIS A 100 4.59 3.10 8.53
CA HIS A 100 3.45 3.55 9.34
C HIS A 100 2.30 2.52 9.31
N ALA A 101 2.03 1.90 8.16
CA ALA A 101 1.02 0.85 8.04
C ALA A 101 1.38 -0.40 8.89
N LEU A 102 2.65 -0.82 8.89
CA LEU A 102 3.15 -1.95 9.69
C LEU A 102 3.09 -1.64 11.19
N GLU A 103 3.44 -0.42 11.59
CA GLU A 103 3.36 0.04 12.97
C GLU A 103 1.91 0.03 13.46
N LEU A 104 0.97 0.57 12.67
CA LEU A 104 -0.45 0.53 12.98
C LEU A 104 -0.97 -0.91 13.04
N ALA A 105 -0.57 -1.76 12.09
CA ALA A 105 -0.97 -3.17 12.06
C ALA A 105 -0.53 -3.89 13.33
N ARG A 106 0.71 -3.69 13.75
CA ARG A 106 1.26 -4.25 14.99
C ARG A 106 0.51 -3.74 16.21
N ALA A 107 0.25 -2.43 16.31
CA ALA A 107 -0.47 -1.84 17.45
C ALA A 107 -1.92 -2.36 17.56
N CYS A 108 -2.56 -2.63 16.42
CA CYS A 108 -3.92 -3.16 16.38
C CYS A 108 -4.00 -4.68 16.58
N GLY A 109 -2.94 -5.41 16.23
CA GLY A 109 -3.00 -6.85 15.98
C GLY A 109 -3.65 -7.19 14.62
N ALA A 110 -3.62 -6.25 13.68
CA ALA A 110 -4.28 -6.37 12.38
C ALA A 110 -3.45 -7.21 11.40
N ARG A 111 -4.13 -7.84 10.44
CA ARG A 111 -3.48 -8.36 9.24
C ARG A 111 -3.26 -7.23 8.24
N MET A 112 -2.05 -7.11 7.73
CA MET A 112 -1.69 -6.15 6.69
C MET A 112 -1.41 -6.85 5.36
N LEU A 113 -1.88 -6.27 4.26
CA LEU A 113 -1.46 -6.60 2.90
C LEU A 113 -0.74 -5.42 2.27
N GLN A 114 0.49 -5.66 1.80
CA GLN A 114 1.30 -4.73 1.02
C GLN A 114 1.08 -4.99 -0.47
N ALA A 115 0.62 -3.98 -1.20
CA ALA A 115 0.62 -4.00 -2.66
C ALA A 115 2.05 -3.71 -3.16
N SER A 116 2.74 -4.78 -3.55
CA SER A 116 4.03 -4.73 -4.24
C SER A 116 3.79 -4.71 -5.76
N THR A 117 4.80 -5.06 -6.55
CA THR A 117 4.81 -4.92 -8.00
C THR A 117 5.76 -5.95 -8.62
N SER A 118 5.52 -6.33 -9.86
CA SER A 118 6.46 -7.04 -10.73
C SER A 118 7.76 -6.27 -10.97
N GLU A 119 7.80 -4.94 -10.81
CA GLU A 119 9.02 -4.13 -10.97
C GLU A 119 10.11 -4.49 -9.96
N VAL A 120 9.80 -5.19 -8.86
CA VAL A 120 10.83 -5.72 -7.95
C VAL A 120 11.75 -6.75 -8.64
N TYR A 121 11.32 -7.30 -9.77
CA TYR A 121 12.11 -8.19 -10.63
C TYR A 121 13.01 -7.42 -11.62
N GLY A 122 12.76 -6.13 -11.87
CA GLY A 122 13.55 -5.26 -12.74
C GLY A 122 13.55 -5.70 -14.20
N ASP A 123 14.74 -5.88 -14.77
CA ASP A 123 14.97 -6.42 -16.11
C ASP A 123 15.35 -7.92 -16.01
N PRO A 124 14.34 -8.82 -15.88
CA PRO A 124 14.56 -10.20 -15.47
C PRO A 124 15.36 -11.00 -16.50
N ARG A 125 16.29 -11.82 -16.00
CA ARG A 125 17.08 -12.76 -16.81
C ARG A 125 16.51 -14.17 -16.85
N VAL A 126 15.28 -14.34 -16.36
CA VAL A 126 14.56 -15.61 -16.26
C VAL A 126 13.12 -15.46 -16.74
N HIS A 127 12.55 -16.55 -17.29
CA HIS A 127 11.17 -16.61 -17.73
C HIS A 127 10.57 -18.00 -17.46
N PRO A 128 9.39 -18.10 -16.80
CA PRO A 128 8.65 -17.02 -16.13
C PRO A 128 9.42 -16.44 -14.92
N GLN A 129 8.88 -15.42 -14.25
CA GLN A 129 9.49 -14.82 -13.05
C GLN A 129 8.91 -15.46 -11.77
N PRO A 130 9.54 -16.50 -11.19
CA PRO A 130 9.08 -17.05 -9.92
C PRO A 130 9.37 -16.09 -8.77
N GLU A 131 8.62 -16.19 -7.67
CA GLU A 131 8.79 -15.32 -6.49
C GLU A 131 10.15 -15.49 -5.81
N SER A 132 10.84 -16.62 -6.04
CA SER A 132 12.20 -16.87 -5.59
C SER A 132 13.26 -16.09 -6.38
N TYR A 133 12.93 -15.52 -7.54
CA TYR A 133 13.83 -14.68 -8.32
C TYR A 133 14.07 -13.34 -7.61
N ARG A 134 15.34 -12.95 -7.46
CA ARG A 134 15.74 -11.77 -6.68
C ARG A 134 15.61 -10.43 -7.43
N GLY A 135 15.44 -10.49 -8.75
CA GLY A 135 15.41 -9.33 -9.61
C GLY A 135 16.79 -8.88 -10.13
N PHE A 136 16.78 -8.12 -11.22
CA PHE A 136 17.94 -7.42 -11.77
C PHE A 136 17.55 -5.95 -11.96
N VAL A 137 17.73 -5.16 -10.90
CA VAL A 137 17.24 -3.78 -10.77
C VAL A 137 18.44 -2.84 -10.69
N ASN A 138 18.32 -1.67 -11.33
CA ASN A 138 19.32 -0.60 -11.21
C ASN A 138 18.95 0.34 -10.05
N PRO A 139 19.73 0.37 -8.95
CA PRO A 139 19.34 1.09 -7.73
C PRO A 139 19.47 2.62 -7.83
N VAL A 140 20.05 3.14 -8.91
CA VAL A 140 20.26 4.59 -9.12
C VAL A 140 19.69 5.09 -10.44
N GLY A 141 18.95 4.22 -11.15
CA GLY A 141 18.28 4.59 -12.39
C GLY A 141 17.08 5.52 -12.18
N PRO A 142 16.53 6.11 -13.24
CA PRO A 142 15.38 7.03 -13.16
C PRO A 142 14.08 6.39 -12.67
N ARG A 143 14.03 5.06 -12.54
CA ARG A 143 12.90 4.30 -11.99
C ARG A 143 13.12 3.85 -10.55
N ALA A 144 14.33 3.99 -10.02
CA ALA A 144 14.73 3.43 -8.74
C ALA A 144 13.89 3.95 -7.55
N CYS A 145 13.33 5.16 -7.63
CA CYS A 145 12.43 5.68 -6.61
C CYS A 145 11.21 4.78 -6.34
N TYR A 146 10.69 4.15 -7.40
CA TYR A 146 9.58 3.20 -7.32
C TYR A 146 10.11 1.79 -7.06
N ASP A 147 11.08 1.33 -7.87
CA ASP A 147 11.57 -0.05 -7.83
C ASP A 147 12.20 -0.39 -6.47
N GLU A 148 13.15 0.43 -6.00
CA GLU A 148 13.79 0.24 -4.69
C GLU A 148 12.83 0.57 -3.55
N GLY A 149 11.94 1.57 -3.72
CA GLY A 149 10.90 1.88 -2.74
C GLY A 149 10.02 0.66 -2.44
N LYS A 150 9.58 -0.06 -3.47
CA LYS A 150 8.78 -1.29 -3.33
C LYS A 150 9.58 -2.46 -2.75
N ARG A 151 10.85 -2.62 -3.14
CA ARG A 151 11.76 -3.64 -2.57
C ARG A 151 12.03 -3.41 -1.08
N VAL A 152 12.20 -2.16 -0.66
CA VAL A 152 12.32 -1.80 0.76
C VAL A 152 11.02 -2.09 1.51
N ALA A 153 9.86 -1.79 0.93
CA ALA A 153 8.56 -2.11 1.54
C ALA A 153 8.38 -3.63 1.79
N GLU A 154 8.80 -4.49 0.84
CA GLU A 154 8.84 -5.94 1.06
C GLU A 154 9.80 -6.35 2.19
N THR A 155 10.98 -5.71 2.24
CA THR A 155 11.98 -5.94 3.28
C THR A 155 11.41 -5.62 4.66
N LEU A 156 10.78 -4.45 4.82
CA LEU A 156 10.11 -4.05 6.05
C LEU A 156 9.02 -5.05 6.47
N CYS A 157 8.17 -5.51 5.53
CA CYS A 157 7.17 -6.53 5.82
C CYS A 157 7.81 -7.83 6.33
N ALA A 158 8.90 -8.28 5.71
CA ALA A 158 9.62 -9.48 6.11
C ALA A 158 10.29 -9.34 7.50
N ASP A 159 10.87 -8.17 7.80
CA ASP A 159 11.48 -7.87 9.09
C ASP A 159 10.44 -7.78 10.21
N TYR A 160 9.31 -7.13 9.98
CA TYR A 160 8.21 -7.07 10.95
C TYR A 160 7.63 -8.46 11.25
N ARG A 161 7.56 -9.35 10.24
CA ARG A 161 7.20 -10.76 10.47
C ARG A 161 8.22 -11.47 11.36
N ARG A 162 9.51 -11.37 11.04
CA ARG A 162 10.60 -12.04 11.78
C ARG A 162 10.76 -11.52 13.20
N ARG A 163 10.70 -10.20 13.39
CA ARG A 163 11.05 -9.54 14.65
C ARG A 163 9.87 -9.29 15.57
N HIS A 164 8.68 -9.04 15.00
CA HIS A 164 7.50 -8.62 15.74
C HIS A 164 6.29 -9.55 15.56
N GLY A 165 6.42 -10.63 14.78
CA GLY A 165 5.33 -11.58 14.55
C GLY A 165 4.14 -10.98 13.79
N ALA A 166 4.33 -9.88 13.05
CA ALA A 166 3.24 -9.23 12.31
C ALA A 166 2.62 -10.15 11.25
N ASP A 167 1.30 -10.14 11.10
CA ASP A 167 0.59 -10.85 10.01
C ASP A 167 0.61 -9.98 8.73
N ALA A 168 1.79 -9.88 8.11
CA ALA A 168 2.00 -9.14 6.86
C ALA A 168 1.99 -10.07 5.64
N ARG A 169 1.25 -9.68 4.60
CA ARG A 169 1.14 -10.36 3.30
C ARG A 169 1.65 -9.43 2.20
N ILE A 170 2.29 -10.00 1.18
CA ILE A 170 2.86 -9.25 0.06
C ILE A 170 2.20 -9.78 -1.22
N ALA A 171 1.67 -8.88 -2.04
CA ALA A 171 1.16 -9.21 -3.37
C ALA A 171 2.01 -8.49 -4.43
N ARG A 172 2.77 -9.22 -5.24
CA ARG A 172 3.49 -8.66 -6.39
C ARG A 172 2.55 -8.63 -7.59
N ILE A 173 2.06 -7.44 -7.91
CA ILE A 173 1.07 -7.18 -8.97
C ILE A 173 1.77 -6.99 -10.32
#